data_AF-A0A934RPJ7-F1
#
_entry.id   AF-A0A934RPJ7-F1
#
_cell.length_a   1.000
_cell.length_b   1.000
_cell.length_c   1.000
_cell.angle_alpha   90.00
_cell.angle_beta   90.00
_cell.angle_gamma   90.00
#
_symmetry.space_group_name_H-M   'P 1'
#
loop_
_entity.id
_entity.type
_entity.pdbx_description
1 polymer ?
#
loop_
_entity_poly.entity_id
_entity_poly.type
_entity_poly.pdbx_seq_one_letter_code
_entity_poly.pdbx_strand_id
1 'polypeptide(L)'
;MVVRSDEVLLPVVEDFSLSERWSLSETAALRLLRERTQVQKSEKGGNRLLIVVRAPDARLTRDLVAAIGESYRNVLIERGLKREKRALDALERELAEQRDQVARKRERLDVLLREIQEKNGQNGGL
;
A
#
# COMPACT_ATOMS: atom_id res chain seq x y z
N MET A 1 1.15 8.65 7.63
CA MET A 1 0.32 7.44 7.47
C MET A 1 -0.19 7.03 8.83
N VAL A 2 -1.51 6.93 9.03
CA VAL A 2 -2.10 6.52 10.32
C VAL A 2 -2.55 5.07 10.19
N VAL A 3 -1.91 4.14 10.90
CA VAL A 3 -2.33 2.74 11.01
C VAL A 3 -3.40 2.65 12.08
N ARG A 4 -4.55 2.02 11.78
CA ARG A 4 -5.62 1.89 12.76
C ARG A 4 -5.38 0.66 13.63
N SER A 5 -5.81 0.73 14.89
CA SER A 5 -5.56 -0.36 15.86
C SER A 5 -6.32 -1.64 15.52
N ASP A 6 -7.54 -1.53 14.99
CA ASP A 6 -8.35 -2.61 14.43
C ASP A 6 -7.63 -3.38 13.32
N GLU A 7 -6.97 -2.70 12.38
CA GLU A 7 -6.22 -3.35 11.30
C GLU A 7 -5.05 -4.21 11.80
N VAL A 8 -4.52 -3.89 12.98
CA VAL A 8 -3.37 -4.59 13.56
C VAL A 8 -3.81 -5.66 14.55
N LEU A 9 -4.80 -5.35 15.39
CA LEU A 9 -5.17 -6.16 16.53
C LEU A 9 -6.22 -7.22 16.19
N LEU A 10 -7.06 -7.00 15.18
CA LEU A 10 -8.08 -7.98 14.79
C LEU A 10 -7.45 -9.31 14.31
N PRO A 11 -6.44 -9.32 13.41
CA PRO A 11 -5.75 -10.56 13.04
C PRO A 11 -5.18 -11.30 14.25
N VAL A 12 -4.64 -10.57 15.23
CA VAL A 12 -4.10 -11.18 16.46
C VAL A 12 -5.20 -11.80 17.33
N VAL A 13 -6.39 -11.20 17.37
CA VAL A 13 -7.56 -11.79 18.05
C VAL A 13 -7.98 -13.09 17.40
N GLU A 14 -7.99 -13.13 16.06
CA GLU A 14 -8.36 -14.30 15.26
C GLU A 14 -7.30 -15.42 15.40
N ASP A 15 -6.02 -15.10 15.14
CA ASP A 15 -4.90 -16.04 15.14
C ASP A 15 -4.68 -16.74 16.49
N PHE A 16 -4.91 -16.02 17.59
CA PHE A 16 -4.77 -16.56 18.95
C PHE A 16 -6.10 -17.01 19.56
N SER A 17 -7.20 -16.95 18.80
CA SER A 17 -8.55 -17.28 19.24
C SER A 17 -8.90 -16.61 20.59
N LEU A 18 -8.57 -15.32 20.71
CA LEU A 18 -8.66 -14.60 21.99
C LEU A 18 -10.11 -14.45 22.47
N SER A 19 -11.07 -14.41 21.54
CA SER A 19 -12.49 -14.48 21.85
C SER A 19 -12.83 -15.74 22.68
N GLU A 20 -12.38 -16.90 22.22
CA GLU A 20 -12.60 -18.19 22.90
C GLU A 20 -11.81 -18.25 24.21
N ARG A 21 -10.51 -17.93 24.17
CA ARG A 21 -9.61 -18.02 25.34
C ARG A 21 -10.00 -17.09 26.47
N TRP A 22 -10.64 -15.96 26.17
CA TRP A 22 -11.13 -15.02 27.17
C TRP A 22 -12.64 -15.16 27.42
N SER A 23 -13.32 -16.05 26.71
CA SER A 23 -14.77 -16.23 26.78
C SER A 23 -15.54 -14.92 26.55
N LEU A 24 -15.13 -14.18 25.53
CA LEU A 24 -15.67 -12.89 25.12
C LEU A 24 -16.12 -12.94 23.66
N SER A 25 -17.05 -12.07 23.27
CA SER A 25 -17.27 -11.80 21.85
C SER A 25 -16.01 -11.23 21.21
N GLU A 26 -15.81 -11.45 19.91
CA GLU A 26 -14.65 -10.93 19.16
C GLU A 26 -14.47 -9.42 19.35
N THR A 27 -15.55 -8.66 19.29
CA THR A 27 -15.52 -7.21 19.52
C THR A 27 -15.04 -6.86 20.94
N ALA A 28 -15.45 -7.63 21.95
CA ALA A 28 -15.02 -7.43 23.33
C ALA A 28 -13.57 -7.87 23.55
N ALA A 29 -13.12 -8.96 22.90
CA ALA A 29 -11.73 -9.39 22.90
C ALA A 29 -10.82 -8.36 22.22
N LEU A 30 -11.22 -7.83 21.07
CA LEU A 30 -10.51 -6.75 20.38
C LEU A 30 -10.39 -5.50 21.25
N ARG A 31 -11.48 -5.10 21.90
CA ARG A 31 -11.46 -3.96 22.85
C ARG A 31 -10.51 -4.23 24.01
N LEU A 32 -10.58 -5.41 24.62
CA LEU A 32 -9.73 -5.78 25.74
C LEU A 32 -8.25 -5.85 25.34
N LEU A 33 -7.93 -6.42 24.18
CA LEU A 33 -6.57 -6.45 23.65
C LEU A 33 -6.05 -5.03 23.40
N ARG A 34 -6.89 -4.14 22.87
CA ARG A 34 -6.56 -2.73 22.66
C ARG A 34 -6.27 -2.01 23.97
N GLU A 35 -7.11 -2.19 24.98
CA GLU A 35 -6.89 -1.61 26.33
C GLU A 35 -5.61 -2.12 26.99
N ARG A 36 -5.26 -3.39 26.72
CA ARG A 36 -4.03 -4.03 27.21
C ARG A 36 -2.78 -3.69 26.41
N THR A 37 -2.93 -3.07 25.24
CA THR A 37 -1.84 -2.75 24.33
C THR A 37 -1.54 -1.26 24.37
N GLN A 38 -0.36 -0.89 24.84
CA GLN A 38 0.13 0.48 24.76
C GLN A 38 1.20 0.59 23.68
N VAL A 39 1.05 1.60 22.82
CA VAL A 39 2.02 1.94 21.79
C VAL A 39 2.66 3.27 22.17
N GLN A 40 3.96 3.24 22.47
CA GLN A 40 4.73 4.45 22.79
C GLN A 40 5.77 4.71 21.70
N LYS A 41 5.98 5.99 21.37
CA LYS A 41 7.13 6.38 20.55
C LYS A 41 8.39 6.26 21.41
N SER A 42 9.39 5.54 20.91
CA SER A 42 10.69 5.46 21.56
C SER A 42 11.33 6.85 21.64
N GLU A 43 11.72 7.27 22.84
CA GLU A 43 12.39 8.56 23.10
C GLU A 43 13.78 8.67 22.43
N LYS A 44 14.40 7.53 22.10
CA LYS A 44 15.76 7.46 21.53
C LYS A 44 15.87 7.74 20.02
N GLY A 45 15.06 8.67 19.48
CA GLY A 45 15.30 9.24 18.14
C GLY A 45 15.14 8.28 16.96
N GLY A 46 14.26 7.30 17.04
CA GLY A 46 13.92 6.42 15.92
C GLY A 46 12.43 6.19 15.82
N ASN A 47 11.94 5.82 14.63
CA ASN A 47 10.55 5.38 14.38
C ASN A 47 10.26 4.00 15.01
N ARG A 48 10.77 3.77 16.22
CA ARG A 48 10.58 2.55 17.01
C ARG A 48 9.32 2.72 17.84
N LEU A 49 8.41 1.76 17.70
CA LEU A 49 7.23 1.64 18.53
C LEU A 49 7.54 0.65 19.65
N LEU A 50 7.36 1.09 20.89
CA LEU A 50 7.34 0.21 22.03
C LEU A 50 5.91 -0.30 22.19
N ILE A 51 5.74 -1.62 22.03
CA ILE A 51 4.46 -2.30 22.23
C ILE A 51 4.52 -2.98 23.60
N VAL A 52 3.67 -2.53 24.51
CA VAL A 52 3.54 -3.12 25.85
C VAL A 52 2.19 -3.81 25.92
N VAL A 53 2.19 -5.12 26.15
CA VAL A 53 0.98 -5.92 26.36
C VAL A 53 0.93 -6.38 27.81
N ARG A 54 -0.22 -6.22 28.46
CA ARG A 54 -0.48 -6.76 29.80
C ARG A 54 -1.33 -8.02 29.70
N ALA A 55 -0.75 -9.20 29.88
CA ALA A 55 -1.49 -10.46 30.01
C ALA A 55 -1.08 -11.22 31.29
N PRO A 56 -1.94 -12.13 31.80
CA PRO A 56 -1.66 -12.86 33.04
C PRO A 56 -0.44 -13.79 32.96
N ASP A 57 -0.13 -14.25 31.74
CA ASP A 57 0.96 -15.18 31.46
C ASP A 57 2.08 -14.49 30.68
N ALA A 58 3.32 -14.67 31.13
CA ALA A 58 4.51 -14.11 30.50
C ALA A 58 4.76 -14.71 29.11
N ARG A 59 4.43 -16.00 28.90
CA ARG A 59 4.54 -16.64 27.59
C ARG A 59 3.52 -16.06 26.62
N LEU A 60 2.24 -16.03 27.01
CA LEU A 60 1.19 -15.37 26.25
C LEU A 60 1.52 -13.91 25.93
N THR A 61 2.09 -13.16 26.88
CA THR A 61 2.49 -11.77 26.65
C THR A 61 3.54 -11.66 25.54
N ARG A 62 4.56 -12.53 25.56
CA ARG A 62 5.61 -12.55 24.53
C ARG A 62 5.03 -12.87 23.15
N ASP A 63 4.16 -13.88 23.08
CA ASP A 63 3.57 -14.33 21.83
C ASP A 63 2.66 -13.24 21.23
N LEU A 64 1.84 -12.57 22.08
CA LEU A 64 1.01 -11.45 21.66
C LEU A 64 1.84 -10.24 21.19
N VAL A 65 2.93 -9.89 21.89
CA VAL A 65 3.80 -8.78 21.47
C VAL A 65 4.43 -9.08 20.10
N ALA A 66 4.89 -10.32 19.87
CA ALA A 66 5.45 -10.72 18.59
C ALA A 66 4.41 -10.65 17.46
N ALA A 67 3.21 -11.19 17.70
CA ALA A 67 2.12 -11.20 16.74
C ALA A 67 1.63 -9.79 16.38
N ILE A 68 1.45 -8.91 17.38
CA ILE A 68 1.08 -7.50 17.12
C ILE A 68 2.18 -6.79 16.32
N GLY A 69 3.45 -7.05 16.62
CA GLY A 69 4.57 -6.47 15.89
C GLY A 69 4.65 -6.96 14.43
N GLU A 70 4.35 -8.22 14.18
CA GLU A 70 4.25 -8.80 12.84
C GLU A 70 3.05 -8.26 12.07
N SER A 71 1.86 -8.28 12.67
CA SER A 71 0.65 -7.72 12.09
C SER A 71 0.84 -6.24 11.70
N TYR A 72 1.46 -5.44 12.58
CA TYR A 72 1.80 -4.05 12.27
C TYR A 72 2.72 -3.92 11.05
N ARG A 73 3.76 -4.75 10.95
CA ARG A 73 4.66 -4.76 9.78
C ARG A 73 3.91 -5.13 8.50
N ASN A 74 3.03 -6.13 8.56
CA ASN A 74 2.24 -6.57 7.41
C ASN A 74 1.34 -5.44 6.90
N VAL A 75 0.65 -4.74 7.80
CA VAL A 75 -0.18 -3.57 7.43
C VAL A 75 0.66 -2.46 6.79
N LEU A 76 1.88 -2.21 7.27
CA LEU A 76 2.78 -1.23 6.64
C LEU A 76 3.19 -1.64 5.23
N ILE A 77 3.58 -2.91 5.06
CA ILE A 77 3.99 -3.48 3.77
C ILE A 77 2.84 -3.41 2.77
N GLU A 78 1.65 -3.91 3.14
CA GLU A 78 0.48 -3.89 2.27
C GLU A 78 0.09 -2.48 1.81
N ARG A 79 0.17 -1.50 2.71
CA ARG A 79 -0.10 -0.10 2.38
C ARG A 79 0.98 0.50 1.49
N GLY A 80 2.24 0.10 1.69
CA GLY A 80 3.35 0.44 0.79
C GLY A 80 3.08 -0.09 -0.62
N LEU A 81 2.83 -1.40 -0.74
CA LEU A 81 2.50 -2.07 -2.00
C LEU A 81 1.28 -1.45 -2.69
N LYS A 82 0.21 -1.14 -1.96
CA LYS A 82 -0.98 -0.47 -2.53
C LYS A 82 -0.65 0.93 -3.08
N ARG A 83 0.27 1.67 -2.47
CA ARG A 83 0.71 2.99 -2.99
C ARG A 83 1.59 2.84 -4.21
N GLU A 84 2.57 1.94 -4.15
CA GLU A 84 3.48 1.67 -5.27
C GLU A 84 2.71 1.17 -6.49
N LYS A 85 1.75 0.26 -6.29
CA LYS A 85 0.86 -0.19 -7.36
C LYS A 85 0.07 0.95 -7.98
N ARG A 86 -0.54 1.84 -7.18
CA ARG A 86 -1.27 3.00 -7.70
C ARG A 86 -0.37 3.97 -8.48
N ALA A 87 0.87 4.14 -8.04
CA ALA A 87 1.86 4.96 -8.74
C ALA A 87 2.25 4.31 -10.07
N LEU A 88 2.45 2.99 -10.09
CA LEU A 88 2.73 2.23 -11.30
C LEU A 88 1.56 2.32 -12.29
N ASP A 89 0.33 2.08 -11.83
CA ASP A 89 -0.87 2.17 -12.66
C ASP A 89 -1.03 3.57 -13.28
N ALA A 90 -0.64 4.63 -12.56
CA ALA A 90 -0.65 6.00 -13.08
C ALA A 90 0.42 6.22 -14.16
N LEU A 91 1.65 5.73 -13.93
CA LEU A 91 2.74 5.80 -14.90
C LEU A 91 2.43 5.01 -16.18
N GLU A 92 1.79 3.85 -16.06
CA GLU A 92 1.38 3.05 -17.22
C GLU A 92 0.34 3.78 -18.09
N ARG A 93 -0.61 4.49 -17.45
CA ARG A 93 -1.59 5.33 -18.17
C ARG A 93 -0.90 6.50 -18.87
N GLU A 94 -0.01 7.20 -18.17
CA GLU A 94 0.72 8.32 -18.77
C GLU A 94 1.59 7.85 -19.96
N LEU A 95 2.23 6.69 -19.83
CA LEU A 95 3.02 6.10 -20.92
C LEU A 95 2.13 5.73 -22.12
N ALA A 96 0.93 5.20 -21.87
CA ALA A 96 -0.04 4.91 -22.93
C ALA A 96 -0.48 6.19 -23.66
N GLU A 97 -0.82 7.25 -22.90
CA GLU A 97 -1.18 8.55 -23.48
C GLU A 97 -0.05 9.15 -24.33
N GLN A 98 1.20 9.06 -23.85
CA GLN A 98 2.36 9.52 -24.61
C GLN A 98 2.57 8.70 -25.89
N ARG A 99 2.38 7.38 -25.86
CA ARG A 99 2.44 6.53 -27.05
C ARG A 99 1.41 6.94 -28.09
N ASP A 100 0.17 7.22 -27.67
CA ASP A 100 -0.89 7.70 -28.56
C ASP A 100 -0.59 9.09 -29.14
N GLN A 101 0.04 9.97 -28.36
CA GLN A 101 0.48 11.27 -28.87
C GLN A 101 1.60 11.13 -29.91
N VAL A 102 2.56 10.22 -29.69
CA VAL A 102 3.62 9.94 -30.66
C VAL A 102 3.05 9.35 -31.94
N ALA A 103 2.10 8.41 -31.84
CA ALA A 103 1.42 7.83 -33.00
C ALA A 103 0.72 8.91 -33.84
N ARG A 104 -0.07 9.80 -33.20
CA ARG A 104 -0.73 10.92 -33.87
C ARG A 104 0.25 11.91 -34.51
N LYS A 105 1.39 12.17 -33.87
CA LYS A 105 2.43 13.03 -34.45
C LYS A 105 3.10 12.39 -35.67
N ARG A 106 3.33 11.07 -35.64
CA ARG A 106 3.86 10.31 -36.79
C ARG A 106 2.90 10.35 -37.97
N GLU A 107 1.61 10.10 -37.73
CA GLU A 107 0.60 10.16 -38.79
C GLU A 107 0.54 11.55 -39.44
N ARG A 108 0.60 12.63 -38.65
CA ARG A 108 0.68 14.00 -39.21
C ARG A 108 1.94 14.24 -40.02
N LEU A 109 3.09 13.73 -39.57
CA LEU A 109 4.35 13.84 -40.33
C LEU A 109 4.25 13.09 -41.66
N ASP A 110 3.67 11.89 -41.67
CA ASP A 110 3.50 11.11 -42.90
C ASP A 110 2.58 11.82 -43.91
N VAL A 111 1.51 12.47 -43.43
CA VAL A 111 0.63 13.29 -44.28
C VAL A 111 1.41 14.48 -44.87
N LEU A 112 2.12 15.25 -44.04
CA LEU A 112 2.92 16.39 -44.51
C LEU A 112 3.99 15.97 -45.51
N LEU A 113 4.65 14.82 -45.29
CA LEU A 113 5.65 14.30 -46.22
C LEU A 113 5.04 13.95 -47.57
N ARG A 114 3.84 13.35 -47.62
CA ARG A 114 3.14 13.07 -48.88
C ARG A 114 2.75 14.36 -49.60
N GLU A 115 2.19 15.34 -48.89
CA GLU A 115 1.82 16.64 -49.48
C GLU A 115 3.03 17.37 -50.09
N ILE A 116 4.20 17.29 -49.43
CA ILE A 116 5.45 17.87 -49.95
C ILE A 116 5.91 17.13 -51.21
N GLN A 117 5.85 15.79 -51.22
CA GLN A 117 6.22 14.98 -52.40
C GLN A 117 5.32 15.27 -53.60
N GLU A 118 4.00 15.40 -53.38
CA GLU A 118 3.04 15.75 -54.42
C GLU A 118 3.29 17.14 -55.01
N LYS A 119 3.55 18.15 -54.15
CA LYS A 119 3.88 19.52 -54.61
C LYS A 119 5.19 19.59 -55.40
N ASN A 120 6.20 18.83 -55.00
CA ASN A 120 7.48 18.79 -55.71
C ASN A 120 7.39 18.01 -57.03
N GLY A 121 6.55 16.98 -57.11
CA GLY A 121 6.27 16.27 -58.36
C GLY A 121 5.52 17.11 -59.40
N GLN A 122 4.69 18.06 -58.97
CA GLN A 122 3.98 18.99 -59.86
C GLN A 122 4.86 20.12 -60.41
N ASN A 123 5.93 20.51 -59.71
CA ASN A 123 6.83 21.60 -60.14
C ASN A 123 8.02 21.15 -61.02
N GLY A 124 8.25 19.84 -61.17
CA GLY A 124 9.37 19.29 -61.96
C GLY A 124 9.00 18.84 -63.38
N GLY A 125 7.76 19.05 -63.81
CA GLY A 125 7.24 18.63 -65.12
C GLY A 125 6.88 19.80 -66.01
N LEU A 126 7.86 20.63 -66.40
CA LEU A 126 7.79 21.58 -67.51
C LEU A 126 9.17 21.69 -68.18
#